data_AF-A0A9X2HL52-F1
#
_entry.id   AF-A0A9X2HL52-F1
#
_cell.length_a   1.000
_cell.length_b   1.000
_cell.length_c   1.000
_cell.angle_alpha   90.00
_cell.angle_beta   90.00
_cell.angle_gamma   90.00
#
_symmetry.space_group_name_H-M   'P 1'
#
loop_
_entity.id
_entity.type
_entity.pdbx_description
1 polymer ?
#
loop_
_entity_poly.entity_id
_entity_poly.type
_entity_poly.pdbx_seq_one_letter_code
_entity_poly.pdbx_strand_id
1 'polypeptide(L)'
;MLTRVDDGPAIVACNTCRHSSDARDDGDGVRGGTRLVAALHAVKAGHASYDGVAVQEMPCLFACQDFCTVHLRAPGKVGYVLGRFAPTQDAAQAILDYAVRYAASEMGQVPYRDWPDGVKGHFITRTPPAGFVVE
;
A
#
# COMPACT_ATOMS: atom_id res chain seq x y z
N MET A 1 20.87 6.61 2.05
CA MET A 1 20.77 7.64 0.99
C MET A 1 19.31 7.71 0.55
N LEU A 2 18.77 8.90 0.29
CA LEU A 2 17.40 9.07 -0.23
C LEU A 2 17.41 9.13 -1.75
N THR A 3 16.44 8.49 -2.39
CA THR A 3 16.26 8.52 -3.85
C THR A 3 15.03 9.35 -4.18
N ARG A 4 15.15 10.29 -5.12
CA ARG A 4 14.01 11.06 -5.60
C ARG A 4 13.12 10.17 -6.47
N VAL A 5 11.83 10.23 -6.25
CA VAL A 5 10.78 9.55 -7.03
C VAL A 5 9.74 10.57 -7.44
N ASP A 6 8.89 10.22 -8.40
CA ASP A 6 7.73 11.04 -8.73
C ASP A 6 6.80 11.17 -7.52
N ASP A 7 6.28 12.38 -7.33
CA ASP A 7 5.40 12.73 -6.22
C ASP A 7 3.93 12.53 -6.59
N GLY A 8 3.59 11.71 -7.58
CA GLY A 8 2.19 11.33 -7.85
C GLY A 8 1.58 10.39 -6.80
N PRO A 9 0.32 9.97 -6.99
CA PRO A 9 -0.29 8.91 -6.19
C PRO A 9 0.57 7.63 -6.21
N ALA A 10 0.94 7.15 -5.03
CA ALA A 10 1.83 6.01 -4.91
C ALA A 10 1.42 5.05 -3.79
N ILE A 11 1.58 3.77 -4.06
CA ILE A 11 1.68 2.69 -3.09
C ILE A 11 3.16 2.52 -2.78
N VAL A 12 3.53 2.75 -1.52
CA VAL A 12 4.91 2.57 -1.04
C VAL A 12 4.94 1.28 -0.23
N ALA A 13 5.36 0.20 -0.84
CA ALA A 13 5.38 -1.12 -0.24
C ALA A 13 6.66 -1.35 0.57
N CYS A 14 6.50 -1.85 1.79
CA CYS A 14 7.64 -2.27 2.61
C CYS A 14 8.20 -3.60 2.06
N ASN A 15 9.37 -3.60 1.44
CA ASN A 15 9.88 -4.79 0.77
C ASN A 15 10.62 -5.79 1.68
N THR A 16 10.87 -5.43 2.96
CA THR A 16 11.50 -6.33 3.96
C THR A 16 10.59 -6.75 5.12
N CYS A 17 9.32 -6.34 5.11
CA CYS A 17 8.40 -6.70 6.19
C CYS A 17 8.12 -8.22 6.26
N ARG A 18 7.61 -8.64 7.43
CA ARG A 18 7.28 -10.03 7.74
C ARG A 18 6.23 -10.60 6.76
N HIS A 19 6.25 -11.92 6.60
CA HIS A 19 5.23 -12.68 5.86
C HIS A 19 3.91 -12.78 6.62
N SER A 20 3.98 -12.92 7.95
CA SER A 20 2.83 -12.95 8.84
C SER A 20 3.20 -12.45 10.25
N SER A 21 2.24 -12.50 11.18
CA SER A 21 2.48 -12.28 12.62
C SER A 21 3.64 -13.15 13.13
N ASP A 22 3.69 -14.41 12.71
CA ASP A 22 4.56 -15.42 13.29
C ASP A 22 5.79 -15.71 12.44
N ALA A 23 5.76 -15.39 11.15
CA ALA A 23 6.85 -15.69 10.21
C ALA A 23 7.40 -14.44 9.52
N ARG A 24 8.73 -14.33 9.48
CA ARG A 24 9.44 -13.29 8.71
C ARG A 24 9.44 -13.58 7.22
N ASP A 25 9.61 -14.85 6.89
CA ASP A 25 9.81 -15.38 5.55
C ASP A 25 8.76 -16.48 5.32
N ASP A 26 8.44 -16.78 4.05
CA ASP A 26 7.56 -17.90 3.69
C ASP A 26 8.31 -19.25 3.67
N GLY A 27 7.63 -20.31 3.19
CA GLY A 27 8.21 -21.65 3.08
C GLY A 27 9.42 -21.75 2.15
N ASP A 28 9.60 -20.79 1.23
CA ASP A 28 10.73 -20.71 0.32
C ASP A 28 11.84 -19.77 0.83
N GLY A 29 11.68 -19.23 2.05
CA GLY A 29 12.63 -18.28 2.63
C GLY A 29 12.53 -16.85 2.08
N VAL A 30 11.41 -16.48 1.45
CA VAL A 30 11.19 -15.15 0.87
C VAL A 30 10.41 -14.24 1.84
N ARG A 31 10.87 -12.99 1.99
CA ARG A 31 10.21 -11.97 2.82
C ARG A 31 8.78 -11.71 2.35
N GLY A 32 7.85 -11.53 3.29
CA GLY A 32 6.47 -11.15 3.00
C GLY A 32 6.36 -9.90 2.13
N GLY A 33 7.13 -8.87 2.48
CA GLY A 33 7.21 -7.63 1.71
C GLY A 33 7.63 -7.85 0.25
N THR A 34 8.63 -8.70 0.02
CA THR A 34 9.09 -9.05 -1.34
C THR A 34 7.99 -9.76 -2.13
N ARG A 35 7.25 -10.69 -1.51
CA ARG A 35 6.10 -11.34 -2.15
C ARG A 35 4.98 -10.35 -2.49
N LEU A 36 4.65 -9.44 -1.58
CA LEU A 36 3.62 -8.43 -1.82
C LEU A 36 4.01 -7.49 -2.97
N VAL A 37 5.25 -7.01 -3.00
CA VAL A 37 5.79 -6.19 -4.11
C VAL A 37 5.63 -6.91 -5.45
N ALA A 38 6.04 -8.20 -5.51
CA ALA A 38 5.90 -9.00 -6.72
C ALA A 38 4.43 -9.12 -7.16
N ALA A 39 3.51 -9.36 -6.22
CA ALA A 39 2.07 -9.44 -6.50
C ALA A 39 1.52 -8.09 -7.01
N LEU A 40 1.90 -6.97 -6.39
CA LEU A 40 1.50 -5.62 -6.82
C LEU A 40 1.95 -5.33 -8.26
N HIS A 41 3.20 -5.64 -8.61
CA HIS A 41 3.69 -5.45 -9.98
C HIS A 41 3.01 -6.38 -10.98
N ALA A 42 2.81 -7.66 -10.63
CA ALA A 42 2.16 -8.62 -11.51
C ALA A 42 0.72 -8.21 -11.84
N VAL A 43 -0.07 -7.81 -10.83
CA VAL A 43 -1.46 -7.35 -11.03
C VAL A 43 -1.46 -6.03 -11.80
N LYS A 44 -0.59 -5.08 -11.44
CA LYS A 44 -0.49 -3.79 -12.12
C LYS A 44 -0.21 -3.94 -13.61
N ALA A 45 0.69 -4.84 -14.00
CA ALA A 45 1.04 -5.08 -15.40
C ALA A 45 -0.12 -5.65 -16.25
N GLY A 46 -1.12 -6.26 -15.62
CA GLY A 46 -2.27 -6.85 -16.30
C GLY A 46 -3.35 -5.84 -16.73
N HIS A 47 -3.35 -4.63 -16.17
CA HIS A 47 -4.47 -3.68 -16.37
C HIS A 47 -4.02 -2.21 -16.40
N ALA A 48 -4.27 -1.53 -17.52
CA ALA A 48 -3.96 -0.11 -17.71
C ALA A 48 -4.71 0.84 -16.75
N SER A 49 -5.78 0.37 -16.10
CA SER A 49 -6.51 1.15 -15.08
C SER A 49 -5.64 1.57 -13.90
N TYR A 50 -4.50 0.91 -13.68
CA TYR A 50 -3.59 1.22 -12.59
C TYR A 50 -2.46 2.18 -12.97
N ASP A 51 -2.35 2.61 -14.23
CA ASP A 51 -1.20 3.39 -14.72
C ASP A 51 -1.02 4.74 -14.01
N GLY A 52 -2.11 5.32 -13.50
CA GLY A 52 -2.08 6.55 -12.70
C GLY A 52 -1.58 6.39 -11.26
N VAL A 53 -1.24 5.17 -10.82
CA VAL A 53 -0.70 4.87 -9.48
C VAL A 53 0.66 4.21 -9.60
N ALA A 54 1.66 4.81 -8.95
CA ALA A 54 3.00 4.22 -8.86
C ALA A 54 3.04 3.12 -7.78
N VAL A 55 3.81 2.05 -8.03
CA VAL A 55 4.22 1.09 -7.00
C VAL A 55 5.71 1.35 -6.73
N GLN A 56 6.02 1.74 -5.50
CA GLN A 56 7.35 2.13 -5.05
C GLN A 56 7.75 1.24 -3.87
N GLU A 57 9.04 0.97 -3.73
CA GLU A 57 9.55 0.14 -2.65
C GLU A 57 10.30 0.97 -1.59
N MET A 58 10.15 0.58 -0.33
CA MET A 58 10.91 1.14 0.78
C MET A 58 11.35 0.00 1.70
N PRO A 59 12.59 0.00 2.22
CA PRO A 59 13.07 -1.09 3.06
C PRO A 59 12.28 -1.24 4.36
N CYS A 60 11.77 -0.18 4.97
CA CYS A 60 11.07 -0.29 6.25
C CYS A 60 10.04 0.82 6.44
N LEU A 61 8.86 0.45 6.97
CA LEU A 61 7.81 1.37 7.44
C LEU A 61 7.58 1.28 8.96
N PHE A 62 8.48 0.60 9.70
CA PHE A 62 8.40 0.34 11.15
C PHE A 62 7.13 -0.37 11.65
N ALA A 63 6.29 -0.89 10.75
CA ALA A 63 5.04 -1.58 11.07
C ALA A 63 5.16 -3.12 10.98
N CYS A 64 6.29 -3.68 11.44
CA CYS A 64 6.56 -5.11 11.26
C CYS A 64 5.57 -6.05 11.96
N GLN A 65 4.88 -5.61 13.02
CA GLN A 65 3.86 -6.40 13.70
C GLN A 65 2.60 -6.57 12.85
N ASP A 66 2.32 -5.61 11.97
CA ASP A 66 1.18 -5.70 11.06
C ASP A 66 1.52 -6.43 9.76
N PHE A 67 2.79 -6.71 9.43
CA PHE A 67 3.22 -7.47 8.24
C PHE A 67 2.67 -7.00 6.87
N CYS A 68 3.39 -7.32 5.78
CA CYS A 68 3.00 -6.98 4.40
C CYS A 68 2.44 -5.55 4.24
N THR A 69 3.16 -4.53 4.72
CA THR A 69 2.62 -3.17 4.86
C THR A 69 2.84 -2.28 3.64
N VAL A 70 1.89 -1.38 3.39
CA VAL A 70 1.95 -0.36 2.35
C VAL A 70 1.58 1.00 2.91
N HIS A 71 2.18 2.05 2.35
CA HIS A 71 1.80 3.44 2.61
C HIS A 71 1.25 4.06 1.32
N LEU A 72 -0.02 4.50 1.35
CA LEU A 72 -0.64 5.27 0.30
C LEU A 72 -0.36 6.75 0.54
N ARG A 73 0.22 7.43 -0.46
CA ARG A 73 0.54 8.86 -0.38
C ARG A 73 0.31 9.57 -1.71
N ALA A 74 0.00 10.85 -1.62
CA ALA A 74 0.08 11.84 -2.69
C ALA A 74 0.17 13.25 -2.08
N PRO A 75 0.69 14.25 -2.81
CA PRO A 75 0.76 15.64 -2.40
C PRO A 75 -0.62 16.17 -2.01
N GLY A 76 -0.70 16.82 -0.85
CA GLY A 76 -1.93 17.41 -0.34
C GLY A 76 -3.03 16.41 0.05
N LYS A 77 -2.79 15.10 -0.04
CA LYS A 77 -3.76 14.06 0.33
C LYS A 77 -3.42 13.43 1.68
N VAL A 78 -4.46 12.98 2.38
CA VAL A 78 -4.32 12.15 3.56
C VAL A 78 -3.51 10.89 3.21
N GLY A 79 -2.53 10.54 4.02
CA GLY A 79 -1.77 9.30 3.90
C GLY A 79 -2.43 8.17 4.70
N TYR A 80 -2.26 6.94 4.23
CA TYR A 80 -2.73 5.75 4.95
C TYR A 80 -1.66 4.67 4.98
N VAL A 81 -1.37 4.14 6.16
CA VAL A 81 -0.62 2.88 6.27
C VAL A 81 -1.62 1.75 6.43
N LEU A 82 -1.52 0.77 5.54
CA LEU A 82 -2.28 -0.47 5.59
C LEU A 82 -1.30 -1.64 5.80
N GLY A 83 -1.79 -2.70 6.42
CA GLY A 83 -1.03 -3.92 6.64
C GLY A 83 -1.95 -5.08 6.94
N ARG A 84 -1.39 -6.15 7.48
CA ARG A 84 -2.06 -7.41 7.79
C ARG A 84 -2.50 -8.19 6.56
N PHE A 85 -1.85 -7.93 5.42
CA PHE A 85 -2.16 -8.61 4.17
C PHE A 85 -1.46 -9.96 4.09
N ALA A 86 -2.16 -10.97 3.59
CA ALA A 86 -1.49 -12.09 2.94
C ALA A 86 -0.93 -11.59 1.60
N PRO A 87 0.32 -11.90 1.21
CA PRO A 87 0.93 -11.39 -0.01
C PRO A 87 0.42 -12.16 -1.26
N THR A 88 -0.88 -12.07 -1.52
CA THR A 88 -1.59 -12.73 -2.64
C THR A 88 -1.94 -11.73 -3.74
N GLN A 89 -2.30 -12.25 -4.93
CA GLN A 89 -2.79 -11.41 -6.03
C GLN A 89 -4.10 -10.70 -5.65
N ASP A 90 -5.01 -11.35 -4.92
CA ASP A 90 -6.27 -10.74 -4.47
C ASP A 90 -6.04 -9.55 -3.53
N ALA A 91 -5.09 -9.67 -2.61
CA ALA A 91 -4.72 -8.57 -1.72
C ALA A 91 -4.08 -7.41 -2.52
N ALA A 92 -3.17 -7.73 -3.45
CA ALA A 92 -2.54 -6.74 -4.32
C ALA A 92 -3.57 -5.99 -5.19
N GLN A 93 -4.52 -6.73 -5.76
CA GLN A 93 -5.65 -6.20 -6.54
C GLN A 93 -6.51 -5.25 -5.68
N ALA A 94 -6.89 -5.66 -4.47
CA ALA A 94 -7.68 -4.80 -3.57
C ALA A 94 -6.92 -3.51 -3.17
N ILE A 95 -5.61 -3.59 -2.93
CA ILE A 95 -4.75 -2.43 -2.65
C ILE A 95 -4.72 -1.48 -3.85
N LEU A 96 -4.52 -2.01 -5.07
CA LEU A 96 -4.48 -1.22 -6.30
C LEU A 96 -5.84 -0.55 -6.59
N ASP A 97 -6.94 -1.29 -6.44
CA ASP A 97 -8.29 -0.76 -6.60
C ASP A 97 -8.58 0.40 -5.64
N TYR A 98 -8.18 0.26 -4.38
CA TYR A 98 -8.31 1.34 -3.41
C TYR A 98 -7.40 2.52 -3.77
N ALA A 99 -6.17 2.26 -4.22
CA ALA A 99 -5.22 3.30 -4.61
C ALA A 99 -5.70 4.13 -5.82
N VAL A 100 -6.40 3.52 -6.78
CA VAL A 100 -7.04 4.25 -7.89
C VAL A 100 -8.16 5.16 -7.38
N ARG A 101 -9.03 4.65 -6.49
CA ARG A 101 -10.10 5.46 -5.87
C ARG A 101 -9.53 6.60 -5.02
N TYR A 102 -8.45 6.31 -4.31
CA TYR A 102 -7.67 7.28 -3.54
C TYR A 102 -7.11 8.39 -4.44
N ALA A 103 -6.48 8.02 -5.56
CA ALA A 103 -5.93 8.97 -6.52
C ALA A 103 -7.01 9.90 -7.10
N ALA A 104 -8.21 9.36 -7.38
CA ALA A 104 -9.35 10.11 -7.91
C ALA A 104 -10.05 11.01 -6.87
N SER A 105 -9.94 10.70 -5.57
CA SER A 105 -10.55 11.52 -4.51
C SER A 105 -9.80 12.83 -4.32
N GLU A 106 -10.49 13.91 -3.93
CA GLU A 106 -9.87 15.23 -3.77
C GLU A 106 -8.77 15.24 -2.69
N MET A 107 -9.12 14.83 -1.47
CA MET A 107 -8.23 14.88 -0.29
C MET A 107 -7.62 13.53 0.08
N GLY A 108 -7.75 12.49 -0.77
CA GLY A 108 -7.34 11.13 -0.42
C GLY A 108 -8.38 10.36 0.40
N GLN A 109 -9.57 10.91 0.65
CA GLN A 109 -10.61 10.25 1.43
C GLN A 109 -11.60 9.54 0.51
N VAL A 110 -11.61 8.22 0.53
CA VAL A 110 -12.57 7.40 -0.21
C VAL A 110 -13.76 7.07 0.69
N PRO A 111 -15.03 7.29 0.28
CA PRO A 111 -16.20 6.91 1.06
C PRO A 111 -16.21 5.40 1.35
N TYR A 112 -16.58 5.00 2.57
CA TYR A 112 -16.50 3.59 3.01
C TYR A 112 -17.27 2.60 2.11
N ARG A 113 -18.41 3.01 1.56
CA ARG A 113 -19.20 2.20 0.60
C ARG A 113 -18.42 1.85 -0.66
N ASP A 114 -17.43 2.67 -1.01
CA ASP A 114 -16.58 2.55 -2.18
C ASP A 114 -15.24 1.89 -1.80
N TRP A 115 -15.14 1.18 -0.68
CA TRP A 115 -13.93 0.42 -0.34
C TRP A 115 -13.98 -0.99 -0.92
N PRO A 116 -12.94 -1.45 -1.64
CA PRO A 116 -12.78 -2.87 -1.94
C PRO A 116 -12.79 -3.70 -0.66
N ASP A 117 -13.43 -4.88 -0.69
CA ASP A 117 -13.56 -5.70 0.51
C ASP A 117 -12.19 -6.11 1.08
N GLY A 118 -11.22 -6.41 0.20
CA GLY A 118 -9.87 -6.83 0.60
C GLY A 118 -9.03 -5.79 1.34
N VAL A 119 -9.48 -4.52 1.46
CA VAL A 119 -8.80 -3.50 2.30
C VAL A 119 -9.55 -3.18 3.58
N LYS A 120 -10.77 -3.68 3.76
CA LYS A 120 -11.55 -3.43 4.99
C LYS A 120 -10.87 -4.10 6.18
N GLY A 121 -10.63 -3.35 7.25
CA GLY A 121 -9.94 -3.84 8.44
C GLY A 121 -8.40 -3.83 8.35
N HIS A 122 -7.81 -3.39 7.24
CA HIS A 122 -6.35 -3.38 7.03
C HIS A 122 -5.68 -2.04 7.38
N PHE A 123 -6.44 -0.99 7.67
CA PHE A 123 -5.92 0.34 7.99
C PHE A 123 -5.31 0.37 9.40
N ILE A 124 -4.10 0.94 9.52
CA ILE A 124 -3.32 1.04 10.76
C ILE A 124 -3.18 2.51 11.18
N THR A 125 -2.81 3.37 10.24
CA THR A 125 -2.66 4.80 10.49
C THR A 125 -3.36 5.63 9.42
N ARG A 126 -3.77 6.82 9.84
CA ARG A 126 -4.25 7.89 8.99
C ARG A 126 -3.40 9.12 9.29
N THR A 127 -2.68 9.62 8.29
CA THR A 127 -1.68 10.68 8.47
C THR A 127 -2.11 11.92 7.69
N PRO A 128 -2.15 13.11 8.32
CA PRO A 128 -2.49 14.31 7.59
C PRO A 128 -1.40 14.69 6.57
N PRO A 129 -1.75 15.38 5.46
CA PRO A 129 -0.75 15.98 4.61
C PRO A 129 -0.01 17.10 5.33
N ALA A 130 1.21 17.41 4.87
CA ALA A 130 2.05 18.42 5.50
C ALA A 130 1.35 19.80 5.55
N GLY A 131 1.17 20.34 6.75
CA GLY A 131 0.54 21.64 6.97
C GLY A 131 -0.99 21.63 7.08
N PHE A 132 -1.63 20.45 7.08
CA PHE A 132 -3.09 20.32 7.16
C PHE A 132 -3.51 19.34 8.25
N VAL A 133 -4.78 19.33 8.61
CA VAL A 133 -5.47 18.27 9.36
C VAL A 133 -6.83 18.02 8.70
N VAL A 134 -7.44 16.88 8.98
CA VAL A 134 -8.84 16.63 8.57
C VAL A 134 -9.73 16.95 9.75
N GLU A 135 -10.71 17.83 9.54
CA GLU A 135 -11.80 18.12 10.48
C GLU A 135 -13.03 17.26 10.17
#